data_AF-D2EGR1-F1
#
_entry.id   AF-D2EGR1-F1
#
_cell.length_a   1.000
_cell.length_b   1.000
_cell.length_c   1.000
_cell.angle_alpha   90.00
_cell.angle_beta   90.00
_cell.angle_gamma   90.00
#
_symmetry.space_group_name_H-M   'P 1'
#
loop_
_entity.id
_entity.type
_entity.pdbx_description
1 polymer ?
#
loop_
_entity_poly.entity_id
_entity_poly.type
_entity_poly.pdbx_seq_one_letter_code
_entity_poly.pdbx_strand_id
1 'polypeptide(L)'
;MPFFIASITAIILSIFIVPSPINIFIAVGIFMIFSIRFVFLVANNLMYIQEDVSKLTEGDWLAESPKDTDGKKIVPERNTGLTKIDIQKLKEKDIKSVTIKIGLPFVPGIFFAVLITILVGNPFLQLFTIL
;
A
#
# COMPACT_ATOMS: atom_id res chain seq x y z
N MET A 1 -9.43 -14.02 -2.68
CA MET A 1 -10.65 -14.34 -3.47
C MET A 1 -11.89 -14.60 -2.60
N PRO A 2 -11.90 -15.50 -1.59
CA PRO A 2 -13.13 -15.77 -0.81
C PRO A 2 -13.63 -14.54 -0.04
N PHE A 3 -12.72 -13.74 0.51
CA PHE A 3 -13.07 -12.52 1.25
C PHE A 3 -13.73 -11.42 0.40
N PHE A 4 -13.34 -11.30 -0.87
CA PHE A 4 -13.92 -10.30 -1.78
C PHE A 4 -15.33 -10.68 -2.22
N ILE A 5 -15.57 -11.98 -2.45
CA ILE A 5 -16.92 -12.49 -2.75
C ILE A 5 -17.81 -12.31 -1.53
N ALA A 6 -17.32 -12.67 -0.33
CA ALA A 6 -18.06 -12.47 0.91
C ALA A 6 -18.41 -10.99 1.17
N SER A 7 -17.50 -10.07 0.85
CA SER A 7 -17.75 -8.63 1.01
C SER A 7 -18.83 -8.11 0.07
N ILE A 8 -18.78 -8.52 -1.20
CA ILE A 8 -19.81 -8.14 -2.19
C ILE A 8 -21.16 -8.70 -1.77
N THR A 9 -21.21 -9.98 -1.40
CA THR A 9 -22.45 -10.61 -0.92
C THR A 9 -23.00 -9.89 0.30
N ALA A 10 -22.16 -9.53 1.28
CA ALA A 10 -22.60 -8.80 2.46
C ALA A 10 -23.13 -7.39 2.14
N ILE A 11 -22.51 -6.68 1.19
CA ILE A 11 -23.00 -5.38 0.68
C ILE A 11 -24.36 -5.55 -0.01
N ILE A 12 -24.52 -6.56 -0.86
CA ILE A 12 -25.80 -6.83 -1.55
C ILE A 12 -26.88 -7.16 -0.52
N LEU A 13 -26.58 -8.02 0.45
CA LEU A 13 -27.54 -8.41 1.49
C LEU A 13 -27.92 -7.24 2.40
N SER A 14 -27.00 -6.34 2.72
CA SER A 14 -27.31 -5.20 3.59
C SER A 14 -28.35 -4.27 2.95
N ILE A 15 -28.36 -4.15 1.62
CA ILE A 15 -29.35 -3.32 0.88
C ILE A 15 -30.78 -3.84 1.09
N PHE A 16 -30.99 -5.16 1.12
CA PHE A 16 -32.33 -5.76 1.18
C PHE A 16 -32.82 -6.01 2.62
N ILE A 17 -31.93 -6.24 3.57
CA ILE A 17 -32.28 -6.68 4.92
C ILE A 17 -32.34 -5.51 5.91
N VAL A 18 -31.48 -4.50 5.74
CA VAL A 18 -31.30 -3.42 6.71
C VAL A 18 -32.10 -2.18 6.26
N PRO A 19 -32.85 -1.52 7.17
CA PRO A 19 -33.57 -0.30 6.84
C PRO A 19 -32.62 0.85 6.46
N SER A 20 -33.08 1.70 5.53
CA SER A 20 -32.39 2.93 5.15
C SER A 20 -32.39 3.97 6.28
N PRO A 21 -31.30 4.71 6.53
CA PRO A 21 -30.02 4.73 5.78
C PRO A 21 -28.94 3.79 6.36
N ILE A 22 -29.26 2.99 7.38
CA ILE A 22 -28.29 2.15 8.12
C ILE A 22 -27.63 1.13 7.18
N ASN A 23 -28.36 0.63 6.17
CA ASN A 23 -27.84 -0.28 5.16
C ASN A 23 -26.59 0.23 4.42
N ILE A 24 -26.53 1.53 4.10
CA ILE A 24 -25.40 2.16 3.41
C ILE A 24 -24.18 2.20 4.32
N PHE A 25 -24.35 2.61 5.58
CA PHE A 25 -23.24 2.66 6.54
C PHE A 25 -22.66 1.27 6.80
N ILE A 26 -23.51 0.25 6.90
CA ILE A 26 -23.06 -1.15 7.04
C ILE A 26 -22.32 -1.60 5.78
N ALA A 27 -22.84 -1.33 4.59
CA ALA A 27 -22.18 -1.67 3.33
C ALA A 27 -20.78 -1.04 3.23
N VAL A 28 -20.68 0.26 3.51
CA VAL A 28 -19.41 1.01 3.48
C VAL A 28 -18.45 0.50 4.56
N GLY A 29 -18.93 0.27 5.77
CA GLY A 29 -18.12 -0.25 6.87
C GLY A 29 -17.52 -1.62 6.53
N ILE A 30 -18.34 -2.53 6.00
CA ILE A 30 -17.89 -3.84 5.53
C ILE A 30 -16.85 -3.68 4.42
N PHE A 31 -17.14 -2.89 3.39
CA PHE A 31 -16.20 -2.61 2.30
C PHE A 31 -14.84 -2.09 2.80
N MET A 32 -14.85 -1.18 3.78
CA MET A 32 -13.63 -0.62 4.37
C MET A 32 -12.81 -1.67 5.12
N ILE A 33 -13.45 -2.52 5.92
CA ILE A 33 -12.78 -3.63 6.65
C ILE A 33 -12.12 -4.61 5.67
N PHE A 34 -12.75 -4.88 4.54
CA PHE A 34 -12.15 -5.74 3.51
C PHE A 34 -11.03 -5.03 2.75
N SER A 35 -11.22 -3.77 2.40
CA SER A 35 -10.23 -2.96 1.70
C SER A 35 -8.94 -2.83 2.52
N ILE A 36 -9.04 -2.59 3.84
CA ILE A 36 -7.84 -2.50 4.69
C ILE A 36 -7.08 -3.83 4.76
N ARG A 37 -7.80 -4.97 4.84
CA ARG A 37 -7.17 -6.31 4.81
C ARG A 37 -6.48 -6.56 3.48
N PHE A 38 -7.09 -6.16 2.37
CA PHE A 38 -6.49 -6.26 1.05
C PHE A 38 -5.21 -5.42 0.95
N VAL A 39 -5.26 -4.16 1.41
CA VAL A 39 -4.09 -3.26 1.46
C VAL A 39 -2.96 -3.88 2.29
N PHE A 40 -3.26 -4.46 3.47
CA PHE A 40 -2.26 -5.16 4.27
C PHE A 40 -1.64 -6.36 3.55
N LEU A 41 -2.45 -7.13 2.81
CA LEU A 41 -1.96 -8.29 2.06
C LEU A 41 -1.03 -7.86 0.92
N VAL A 42 -1.42 -6.82 0.16
CA VAL A 42 -0.57 -6.22 -0.87
C VAL A 42 0.72 -5.68 -0.24
N ALA A 43 0.61 -4.96 0.87
CA ALA A 43 1.76 -4.36 1.55
C ALA A 43 2.76 -5.41 2.06
N ASN A 44 2.28 -6.56 2.49
CA ASN A 44 3.14 -7.61 3.03
C ASN A 44 3.73 -8.55 1.98
N ASN A 45 3.15 -8.65 0.79
CA ASN A 45 3.57 -9.64 -0.22
C ASN A 45 4.11 -9.02 -1.51
N LEU A 46 3.62 -7.84 -1.90
CA LEU A 46 3.91 -7.25 -3.21
C LEU A 46 4.86 -6.05 -3.13
N MET A 47 5.10 -5.52 -1.93
CA MET A 47 6.05 -4.42 -1.72
C MET A 47 7.50 -4.85 -1.63
N TYR A 48 7.77 -6.16 -1.53
CA TYR A 48 9.12 -6.66 -1.37
C TYR A 48 9.63 -7.16 -2.71
N ILE A 49 10.63 -6.48 -3.26
CA ILE A 49 11.25 -6.84 -4.53
C ILE A 49 12.75 -7.06 -4.34
N GLN A 50 13.32 -7.99 -5.10
CA GLN A 50 14.77 -8.08 -5.23
C GLN A 50 15.23 -7.11 -6.31
N GLU A 51 16.18 -6.25 -5.94
CA GLU A 51 16.76 -5.27 -6.85
C GLU A 51 18.28 -5.44 -6.90
N ASP A 52 18.85 -5.24 -8.08
CA ASP A 52 20.31 -5.27 -8.25
C ASP A 52 20.94 -4.06 -7.57
N VAL A 53 22.06 -4.25 -6.87
CA VAL A 53 22.79 -3.16 -6.20
C VAL A 53 23.24 -2.07 -7.18
N SER A 54 23.38 -2.41 -8.47
CA SER A 54 23.70 -1.46 -9.53
C SER A 54 22.57 -0.48 -9.86
N LYS A 55 21.30 -0.87 -9.59
CA LYS A 55 20.09 -0.08 -9.88
C LYS A 55 19.58 0.70 -8.66
N LEU A 56 20.12 0.44 -7.48
CA LEU A 56 19.75 1.15 -6.25
C LEU A 56 19.99 2.65 -6.38
N THR A 57 19.07 3.41 -5.82
CA THR A 57 19.10 4.86 -5.75
C THR A 57 19.03 5.34 -4.30
N GLU A 58 19.48 6.57 -4.07
CA GLU A 58 19.39 7.19 -2.76
C GLU A 58 17.92 7.34 -2.35
N GLY A 59 17.59 6.88 -1.14
CA GLY A 59 16.22 6.85 -0.63
C GLY A 59 15.54 5.48 -0.70
N ASP A 60 16.10 4.48 -1.38
CA ASP A 60 15.52 3.12 -1.40
C ASP A 60 15.51 2.49 0.00
N TRP A 61 14.44 1.79 0.35
CA TRP A 61 14.28 1.19 1.68
C TRP A 61 14.67 -0.28 1.68
N LEU A 62 15.73 -0.66 2.41
CA LEU A 62 16.05 -2.07 2.63
C LEU A 62 14.94 -2.75 3.43
N ALA A 63 14.47 -3.89 2.94
CA ALA A 63 13.57 -4.77 3.67
C ALA A 63 14.31 -5.59 4.73
N GLU A 64 15.53 -6.04 4.39
CA GLU A 64 16.41 -6.78 5.29
C GLU A 64 17.86 -6.35 5.03
N SER A 65 18.63 -6.14 6.09
CA SER A 65 20.06 -5.84 5.94
C SER A 65 20.85 -7.06 5.47
N PRO A 66 21.65 -6.94 4.40
CA PRO A 66 22.61 -7.98 4.07
C PRO A 66 23.66 -8.09 5.18
N LYS A 67 24.07 -9.33 5.46
CA LYS A 67 25.03 -9.68 6.51
C LYS A 67 26.33 -10.15 5.88
N ASP A 68 27.44 -9.80 6.50
CA ASP A 68 28.78 -10.29 6.15
C ASP A 68 28.98 -11.75 6.61
N THR A 69 30.12 -12.35 6.29
CA THR A 69 30.48 -13.73 6.69
C THR A 69 30.41 -13.98 8.20
N ASP A 70 30.61 -12.93 8.99
CA ASP A 70 30.55 -12.95 10.46
C ASP A 70 29.14 -12.70 11.01
N GLY A 71 28.12 -12.59 10.15
CA GLY A 71 26.74 -12.28 10.53
C GLY A 71 26.47 -10.81 10.88
N LYS A 72 27.48 -9.94 10.76
CA LYS A 72 27.34 -8.49 11.00
C LYS A 72 26.60 -7.82 9.85
N LYS A 73 25.66 -6.91 10.15
CA LYS A 73 24.97 -6.12 9.13
C LYS A 73 25.96 -5.21 8.39
N ILE A 74 25.95 -5.25 7.07
CA ILE A 74 26.81 -4.40 6.22
C ILE A 74 26.28 -2.96 6.21
N VAL A 75 24.97 -2.82 6.06
CA VAL A 75 24.22 -1.57 6.13
C VAL A 75 23.03 -1.80 7.05
N PRO A 76 22.71 -0.88 7.99
CA PRO A 76 21.52 -1.02 8.84
C PRO A 76 20.23 -0.63 8.11
N GLU A 77 19.10 -1.22 8.50
CA GLU A 77 17.78 -0.76 8.05
C GLU A 77 17.47 0.62 8.66
N ARG A 78 16.97 1.57 7.84
CA ARG A 78 16.59 2.91 8.30
C ARG A 78 15.31 3.37 7.59
N ASN A 79 14.49 4.14 8.30
CA ASN A 79 13.25 4.73 7.74
C ASN A 79 13.53 5.86 6.73
N THR A 80 14.75 6.40 6.71
CA THR A 80 15.17 7.44 5.75
C THR A 80 15.59 6.86 4.40
N GLY A 81 15.72 5.54 4.30
CA GLY A 81 16.29 4.86 3.13
C GLY A 81 17.82 4.86 3.09
N LEU A 82 18.33 4.24 2.03
CA LEU A 82 19.75 4.10 1.73
C LEU A 82 20.36 5.44 1.34
N THR A 83 21.53 5.73 1.89
CA THR A 83 22.37 6.84 1.44
C THR A 83 23.30 6.37 0.32
N LYS A 84 23.91 7.32 -0.41
CA LYS A 84 24.97 6.99 -1.38
C LYS A 84 26.13 6.19 -0.77
N ILE A 85 26.49 6.49 0.48
CA ILE A 85 27.56 5.79 1.21
C ILE A 85 27.16 4.34 1.47
N ASP A 86 25.90 4.09 1.81
CA ASP A 86 25.40 2.73 2.03
C ASP A 86 25.44 1.91 0.74
N ILE A 87 24.99 2.49 -0.39
CA ILE A 87 25.05 1.83 -1.71
C ILE A 87 26.49 1.52 -2.11
N GLN A 88 27.43 2.43 -1.84
CA GLN A 88 28.84 2.18 -2.10
C GLN A 88 29.38 1.01 -1.26
N LYS A 89 29.05 0.94 0.04
CA LYS A 89 29.44 -0.20 0.89
C LYS A 89 28.91 -1.54 0.38
N LEU A 90 27.68 -1.56 -0.14
CA LEU A 90 27.10 -2.77 -0.75
C LEU A 90 27.90 -3.21 -1.97
N LYS A 91 28.33 -2.26 -2.82
CA LYS A 91 29.16 -2.52 -3.99
C LYS A 91 30.56 -3.01 -3.61
N GLU A 92 31.19 -2.38 -2.63
CA GLU A 92 32.53 -2.76 -2.13
C GLU A 92 32.55 -4.15 -1.49
N LYS A 93 31.40 -4.64 -1.03
CA LYS A 93 31.23 -5.97 -0.47
C LYS A 93 30.74 -7.01 -1.49
N ASP A 94 30.77 -6.68 -2.77
CA ASP A 94 30.34 -7.54 -3.89
C ASP A 94 28.91 -8.10 -3.72
N ILE A 95 28.03 -7.36 -3.04
CA ILE A 95 26.63 -7.73 -2.90
C ILE A 95 25.94 -7.48 -4.25
N LYS A 96 25.35 -8.53 -4.82
CA LYS A 96 24.73 -8.47 -6.17
C LYS A 96 23.32 -7.90 -6.12
N SER A 97 22.51 -8.39 -5.20
CA SER A 97 21.12 -7.98 -5.03
C SER A 97 20.76 -7.84 -3.56
N VAL A 98 19.75 -7.01 -3.29
CA VAL A 98 19.15 -6.84 -1.97
C VAL A 98 17.64 -6.80 -2.10
N THR A 99 16.94 -7.16 -1.02
CA THR A 99 15.48 -7.00 -0.97
C THR A 99 15.15 -5.58 -0.52
N ILE A 100 14.43 -4.84 -1.35
CA ILE A 100 13.93 -3.50 -1.02
C ILE A 100 12.42 -3.52 -0.81
N LYS A 101 11.93 -2.58 -0.02
CA LYS A 101 10.52 -2.32 0.22
C LYS A 101 10.07 -1.12 -0.60
N ILE A 102 9.25 -1.35 -1.62
CA ILE A 102 8.62 -0.30 -2.42
C ILE A 102 7.31 0.18 -1.78
N GLY A 103 6.97 1.45 -1.98
CA GLY A 103 5.68 2.00 -1.53
C GLY A 103 4.51 1.52 -2.39
N LEU A 104 3.26 1.69 -1.90
CA LEU A 104 2.10 1.58 -2.79
C LEU A 104 2.12 2.77 -3.76
N PRO A 105 1.87 2.54 -5.06
CA PRO A 105 1.59 3.65 -5.96
C PRO A 105 0.25 4.27 -5.56
N PHE A 106 0.27 5.35 -4.77
CA PHE A 106 -0.92 6.11 -4.40
C PHE A 106 -1.41 7.04 -5.52
N VAL A 107 -0.56 7.29 -6.53
CA VAL A 107 -0.85 8.21 -7.64
C VAL A 107 -2.15 7.86 -8.39
N PRO A 108 -2.42 6.60 -8.78
CA PRO A 108 -3.68 6.26 -9.44
C PRO A 108 -4.89 6.56 -8.55
N GLY A 109 -4.82 6.24 -7.26
CA GLY A 109 -5.91 6.48 -6.32
C GLY A 109 -6.24 7.97 -6.16
N ILE A 110 -5.21 8.81 -5.99
CA ILE A 110 -5.39 10.26 -5.90
C ILE A 110 -5.93 10.81 -7.22
N PHE A 111 -5.39 10.36 -8.36
CA PHE A 111 -5.85 10.79 -9.67
C PHE A 111 -7.34 10.47 -9.89
N PHE A 112 -7.79 9.25 -9.58
CA PHE A 112 -9.21 8.89 -9.68
C PHE A 112 -10.09 9.70 -8.73
N ALA A 113 -9.64 9.97 -7.50
CA ALA A 113 -10.38 10.80 -6.56
C ALA A 113 -10.59 12.23 -7.09
N VAL A 114 -9.54 12.82 -7.67
CA VAL A 114 -9.62 14.13 -8.32
C VAL A 114 -10.54 14.09 -9.53
N LEU A 115 -10.43 13.07 -10.38
CA LEU A 115 -11.29 12.89 -11.57
C LEU A 115 -12.78 12.82 -11.18
N ILE A 116 -13.11 12.01 -10.17
CA ILE A 116 -14.48 11.88 -9.66
C ILE A 116 -14.99 13.22 -9.14
N THR A 117 -14.17 13.95 -8.40
CA THR A 117 -14.53 15.27 -7.85
C THR A 117 -14.80 16.28 -8.98
N ILE A 118 -14.04 16.25 -10.07
CA ILE A 118 -14.27 17.12 -11.22
C ILE A 118 -15.57 16.74 -11.95
N LEU A 119 -15.83 15.45 -12.15
CA LEU A 119 -16.98 14.96 -12.94
C LEU A 119 -18.32 15.05 -12.18
N VAL A 120 -18.33 14.74 -10.88
CA VAL A 120 -19.55 14.67 -10.07
C VAL A 120 -19.76 15.98 -9.29
N GLY A 121 -18.75 16.84 -9.23
CA GLY A 121 -18.70 17.98 -8.33
C GLY A 121 -18.23 17.56 -6.94
N ASN A 122 -18.54 18.36 -5.93
CA ASN A 122 -18.24 18.00 -4.55
C ASN A 122 -19.45 17.24 -3.95
N PRO A 123 -19.46 15.90 -3.93
CA PRO A 123 -20.57 15.13 -3.37
C PRO A 123 -20.81 15.44 -1.89
N PHE A 124 -19.76 15.88 -1.18
CA PHE A 124 -19.88 16.32 0.21
C PHE A 124 -20.70 17.61 0.33
N LEU A 125 -20.47 18.60 -0.54
CA LEU A 125 -21.28 19.83 -0.59
C LEU A 125 -22.71 19.57 -1.06
N GLN A 126 -22.89 18.64 -2.00
CA GLN A 126 -24.21 18.23 -2.48
C GLN A 126 -25.05 17.57 -1.38
N LEU A 127 -24.42 16.81 -0.47
CA LEU A 127 -25.10 16.21 0.69
C LEU A 127 -25.72 17.28 1.62
N PHE A 128 -25.06 18.44 1.78
CA PHE A 128 -25.54 19.56 2.59
C PHE A 128 -26.54 20.47 1.87
N THR A 129 -26.72 20.32 0.56
CA THR A 129 -27.72 21.08 -0.21
C THR A 129 -29.04 20.33 -0.38
N ILE A 130 -29.04 19.01 -0.13
CA ILE A 130 -30.21 18.13 -0.26
C ILE A 130 -30.84 17.80 1.12
N LEU A 131 -30.09 18.00 2.22
CA LEU A 131 -30.59 17.99 3.60
C LEU A 131 -31.04 19.39 4.02
#